data_AF-A0AAR5P093-F1
#
_entry.id   AF-A0AAR5P093-F1
#
_cell.length_a   1.000
_cell.length_b   1.000
_cell.length_c   1.000
_cell.angle_alpha   90.00
_cell.angle_beta   90.00
_cell.angle_gamma   90.00
#
_symmetry.space_group_name_H-M   'P 1'
#
loop_
_entity.id
_entity.type
_entity.pdbx_description
1 polymer ?
#
loop_
_entity_poly.entity_id
_entity_poly.type
_entity_poly.pdbx_seq_one_letter_code
_entity_poly.pdbx_strand_id
1 'polypeptide(L)'
;MNGQPTILSHERIELDQLEVQLYGTSSTQIYLMFREMVDKEIKLAMLKITNYFEENAMHNQDLITKVLGEKYLEFYTQAEPILQNFYQEIQDILKLPDNVSLFDKCVTAEKAFDKSEVSILEKEIADLEKRCIIEKYHLEILKQTEMLINNVNLTSKEIMKSQTNRQNSIKASSTVNPVLDEKIKKYIDDMSKDDLKKAINSDIELIDNN
;
A
#
# COMPACT_ATOMS: atom_id res chain seq x y z
N MET A 1 -42.35 8.70 1.07
CA MET A 1 -40.88 8.76 0.92
C MET A 1 -40.30 8.25 2.21
N ASN A 2 -39.88 6.98 2.25
CA ASN A 2 -39.24 6.41 3.42
C ASN A 2 -37.80 6.93 3.42
N GLY A 3 -37.44 7.74 4.42
CA GLY A 3 -36.07 8.20 4.60
C GLY A 3 -35.21 6.99 4.89
N GLN A 4 -34.19 6.74 4.06
CA GLN A 4 -33.21 5.71 4.38
C GLN A 4 -32.55 6.06 5.72
N PRO A 5 -32.51 5.14 6.68
CA PRO A 5 -31.85 5.39 7.94
C PRO A 5 -30.39 5.74 7.65
N THR A 6 -30.01 6.95 8.05
CA THR A 6 -28.62 7.41 7.87
C THR A 6 -27.76 6.64 8.86
N ILE A 7 -26.70 5.98 8.37
CA ILE A 7 -25.79 5.15 9.18
C ILE A 7 -25.21 5.92 10.40
N LEU A 8 -25.18 7.24 10.33
CA LEU A 8 -24.69 8.15 11.37
C LEU A 8 -25.81 8.83 12.17
N SER A 9 -27.05 8.32 12.13
CA SER A 9 -28.11 8.85 12.98
C SER A 9 -27.83 8.54 14.44
N HIS A 10 -28.27 9.43 15.34
CA HIS A 10 -28.09 9.24 16.78
C HIS A 10 -28.73 7.93 17.27
N GLU A 11 -29.93 7.63 16.79
CA GLU A 11 -30.65 6.39 17.04
C GLU A 11 -29.85 5.14 16.62
N ARG A 12 -29.21 5.17 15.45
CA ARG A 12 -28.39 4.05 14.97
C ARG A 12 -27.15 3.83 15.83
N ILE A 13 -26.52 4.91 16.29
CA ILE A 13 -25.34 4.84 17.17
C ILE A 13 -25.71 4.19 18.50
N GLU A 14 -26.86 4.52 19.08
CA GLU A 14 -27.33 3.89 20.33
C GLU A 14 -27.59 2.39 20.13
N LEU A 15 -28.29 2.01 19.06
CA LEU A 15 -28.53 0.60 18.74
C LEU A 15 -27.22 -0.17 18.49
N ASP A 16 -26.25 0.43 17.81
CA ASP A 16 -24.94 -0.18 17.60
C ASP A 16 -24.19 -0.43 18.91
N GLN A 17 -24.29 0.47 19.89
CA GLN A 17 -23.68 0.27 21.20
C GLN A 17 -24.28 -0.94 21.93
N LEU A 18 -25.60 -1.12 21.84
CA LEU A 18 -26.29 -2.27 22.43
C LEU A 18 -25.91 -3.58 21.74
N GLU A 19 -25.86 -3.58 20.41
CA GLU A 19 -25.43 -4.74 19.62
C GLU A 19 -23.98 -5.12 19.96
N VAL A 20 -23.08 -4.14 20.09
CA VAL A 20 -21.69 -4.39 20.51
C VAL A 20 -21.62 -4.97 21.91
N GLN A 21 -22.42 -4.47 22.86
CA GLN A 21 -22.46 -5.02 24.21
C GLN A 21 -22.96 -6.48 24.24
N LEU A 22 -23.95 -6.82 23.42
CA LEU A 22 -24.53 -8.16 23.42
C LEU A 22 -23.75 -9.18 22.56
N TYR A 23 -23.30 -8.76 21.38
CA TYR A 23 -22.74 -9.63 20.35
C TYR A 23 -21.24 -9.40 20.09
N GLY A 24 -20.64 -8.36 20.69
CA GLY A 24 -19.25 -7.98 20.44
C GLY A 24 -19.02 -7.27 19.10
N THR A 25 -20.08 -7.06 18.31
CA THR A 25 -20.05 -6.34 17.03
C THR A 25 -21.41 -5.70 16.73
N SER A 26 -21.45 -4.66 15.91
CA SER A 26 -22.70 -4.06 15.43
C SER A 26 -23.03 -4.40 13.98
N SER A 27 -24.30 -4.30 13.64
CA SER A 27 -24.83 -4.38 12.27
C SER A 27 -24.12 -3.41 11.33
N THR A 28 -23.87 -2.17 11.78
CA THR A 28 -23.10 -1.18 11.02
C THR A 28 -21.66 -1.63 10.80
N GLN A 29 -20.98 -2.19 11.81
CA GLN A 29 -19.61 -2.70 11.64
C GLN A 29 -19.54 -3.82 10.60
N ILE A 30 -20.44 -4.80 10.69
CA ILE A 30 -20.51 -5.91 9.73
C ILE A 30 -20.78 -5.38 8.32
N TYR A 31 -21.72 -4.46 8.17
CA TYR A 31 -22.03 -3.83 6.88
C TYR A 31 -20.82 -3.11 6.28
N LEU A 32 -20.12 -2.28 7.08
CA LEU A 32 -18.95 -1.55 6.61
C LEU A 32 -17.81 -2.49 6.20
N MET A 33 -17.56 -3.54 6.97
CA MET A 33 -16.56 -4.56 6.63
C MET A 33 -16.91 -5.28 5.33
N PHE A 34 -18.17 -5.66 5.15
CA PHE A 34 -18.60 -6.33 3.92
C PHE A 34 -18.52 -5.40 2.70
N ARG A 35 -18.95 -4.15 2.85
CA ARG A 35 -18.84 -3.12 1.81
C ARG A 35 -17.38 -2.89 1.39
N GLU A 36 -16.46 -2.85 2.35
CA GLU A 36 -15.03 -2.73 2.07
C GLU A 36 -14.50 -3.94 1.30
N MET A 37 -14.92 -5.17 1.66
CA MET A 37 -14.54 -6.38 0.92
C MET A 37 -15.06 -6.35 -0.53
N VAL A 38 -16.31 -5.96 -0.75
CA VAL A 38 -16.89 -5.83 -2.10
C VAL A 38 -16.13 -4.80 -2.92
N ASP A 39 -15.87 -3.61 -2.36
CA ASP A 39 -15.10 -2.55 -3.00
C ASP A 39 -13.69 -3.03 -3.40
N LYS A 40 -13.00 -3.74 -2.49
CA LYS A 40 -11.69 -4.31 -2.73
C LYS A 40 -11.71 -5.33 -3.87
N GLU A 41 -12.68 -6.24 -3.91
CA GLU A 41 -12.79 -7.24 -4.96
C GLU A 41 -13.08 -6.62 -6.33
N ILE A 42 -13.95 -5.61 -6.40
CA ILE A 42 -14.21 -4.86 -7.64
C ILE A 42 -12.91 -4.19 -8.12
N LYS A 43 -12.16 -3.53 -7.23
CA LYS A 43 -10.88 -2.88 -7.59
C LYS A 43 -9.84 -3.88 -8.06
N LEU A 44 -9.74 -5.05 -7.43
CA LEU A 44 -8.84 -6.13 -7.84
C LEU A 44 -9.22 -6.68 -9.22
N ALA A 45 -10.51 -6.84 -9.51
CA ALA A 45 -10.99 -7.24 -10.82
C ALA A 45 -10.62 -6.20 -11.89
N MET A 46 -10.84 -4.91 -11.62
CA MET A 46 -10.45 -3.82 -12.53
C MET A 46 -8.94 -3.83 -12.79
N LEU A 47 -8.12 -3.99 -11.76
CA LEU A 47 -6.67 -4.05 -11.90
C LEU A 47 -6.21 -5.22 -12.78
N LYS A 48 -6.82 -6.41 -12.62
CA LYS A 48 -6.54 -7.57 -13.48
C LYS A 48 -6.86 -7.29 -14.95
N ILE A 49 -7.97 -6.59 -15.21
CA ILE A 49 -8.36 -6.21 -16.57
C ILE A 49 -7.38 -5.18 -17.14
N THR A 50 -6.96 -4.19 -16.35
CA THR A 50 -5.93 -3.22 -16.76
C THR A 50 -4.64 -3.93 -17.15
N ASN A 51 -4.12 -4.81 -16.28
CA ASN A 51 -2.89 -5.54 -16.54
C ASN A 51 -2.99 -6.39 -17.81
N TYR A 52 -4.14 -7.03 -18.05
CA TYR A 52 -4.38 -7.78 -19.27
C TYR A 52 -4.29 -6.91 -20.53
N PHE A 53 -4.84 -5.69 -20.52
CA PHE A 53 -4.74 -4.79 -21.67
C PHE A 53 -3.32 -4.23 -21.87
N GLU A 54 -2.58 -3.98 -20.79
CA GLU A 54 -1.19 -3.55 -20.85
C GLU A 54 -0.29 -4.65 -21.46
N GLU A 55 -0.47 -5.90 -21.05
CA GLU A 55 0.27 -7.06 -21.57
C GLU A 55 -0.03 -7.36 -23.04
N ASN A 56 -1.26 -7.10 -23.49
CA ASN A 56 -1.69 -7.33 -24.88
C ASN A 56 -1.46 -6.13 -25.81
N ALA A 57 -0.58 -5.19 -25.43
CA ALA A 57 -0.14 -4.05 -26.23
C ALA A 57 -1.27 -3.15 -26.77
N MET A 58 -2.36 -2.99 -26.01
CA MET A 58 -3.34 -1.95 -26.33
C MET A 58 -2.77 -0.57 -25.98
N HIS A 59 -2.28 0.14 -27.00
CA HIS A 59 -1.57 1.42 -26.85
C HIS A 59 -2.43 2.62 -26.43
N ASN A 60 -3.70 2.43 -26.07
CA ASN A 60 -4.60 3.51 -25.69
C ASN A 60 -5.00 3.43 -24.21
N GLN A 61 -4.01 3.66 -23.34
CA GLN A 61 -4.14 3.56 -21.88
C GLN A 61 -5.17 4.56 -21.32
N ASP A 62 -5.33 5.72 -21.95
CA ASP A 62 -6.33 6.73 -21.58
C ASP A 62 -7.76 6.23 -21.83
N LEU A 63 -8.00 5.60 -22.99
CA LEU A 63 -9.30 5.02 -23.30
C LEU A 63 -9.63 3.85 -22.36
N ILE A 64 -8.66 2.98 -22.07
CA ILE A 64 -8.82 1.86 -21.15
C ILE A 64 -9.17 2.37 -19.75
N THR A 65 -8.40 3.34 -19.23
CA THR A 65 -8.63 3.93 -17.91
C THR A 65 -10.02 4.55 -17.82
N LYS A 66 -10.44 5.29 -18.85
CA LYS A 66 -11.79 5.88 -18.91
C LYS A 66 -12.88 4.81 -18.88
N VAL A 67 -12.79 3.80 -19.74
CA VAL A 67 -13.79 2.72 -19.83
C VAL A 67 -13.86 1.91 -18.54
N LEU A 68 -12.71 1.62 -17.92
CA LEU A 68 -12.67 0.92 -16.63
C LEU A 68 -13.24 1.77 -15.49
N GLY A 69 -13.02 3.09 -15.50
CA GLY A 69 -13.65 4.01 -14.56
C GLY A 69 -15.18 4.03 -14.70
N GLU A 70 -15.68 4.08 -15.94
CA GLU A 70 -17.13 3.99 -16.23
C GLU A 70 -17.72 2.65 -15.77
N LYS A 71 -17.01 1.54 -16.04
CA LYS A 71 -17.43 0.20 -15.61
C LYS A 71 -17.40 0.04 -14.10
N TYR A 72 -16.37 0.54 -13.43
CA TYR A 72 -16.29 0.57 -11.98
C TYR A 72 -17.50 1.28 -11.36
N LEU A 73 -17.84 2.46 -11.89
CA LEU A 73 -19.00 3.22 -11.42
C LEU A 73 -20.32 2.46 -11.67
N GLU A 74 -20.45 1.80 -12.82
CA GLU A 74 -21.60 0.97 -13.17
C GLU A 74 -21.75 -0.20 -12.18
N PHE A 75 -20.67 -0.94 -11.92
CA PHE A 75 -20.67 -2.03 -10.93
C PHE A 75 -21.03 -1.53 -9.54
N TYR A 76 -20.48 -0.40 -9.11
CA TYR A 76 -20.80 0.18 -7.81
C TYR A 76 -22.27 0.58 -7.70
N THR A 77 -22.80 1.23 -8.74
CA THR A 77 -24.21 1.65 -8.79
C THR A 77 -25.16 0.46 -8.73
N GLN A 78 -24.79 -0.68 -9.33
CA GLN A 78 -25.56 -1.92 -9.26
C GLN A 78 -25.40 -2.64 -7.91
N ALA A 79 -24.22 -2.57 -7.29
CA ALA A 79 -23.94 -3.19 -6.01
C ALA A 79 -24.60 -2.45 -4.84
N GLU A 80 -24.71 -1.12 -4.91
CA GLU A 80 -25.28 -0.28 -3.84
C GLU A 80 -26.65 -0.75 -3.33
N PRO A 81 -27.69 -0.98 -4.15
CA PRO A 81 -28.98 -1.46 -3.66
C PRO A 81 -28.89 -2.85 -3.00
N ILE A 82 -27.98 -3.71 -3.47
CA ILE A 82 -27.75 -5.04 -2.88
C ILE A 82 -27.11 -4.89 -1.50
N LEU A 83 -26.12 -4.00 -1.38
CA LEU A 83 -25.46 -3.66 -0.12
C LEU A 83 -26.45 -3.05 0.88
N GLN A 84 -27.39 -2.22 0.42
CA GLN A 84 -28.43 -1.65 1.28
C GLN A 84 -29.42 -2.73 1.76
N ASN A 85 -29.82 -3.68 0.90
CA ASN A 85 -30.65 -4.81 1.33
C ASN A 85 -29.92 -5.68 2.36
N PHE A 86 -28.64 -5.97 2.11
CA PHE A 86 -27.79 -6.69 3.06
C PHE A 86 -27.69 -5.97 4.41
N TYR A 87 -27.56 -4.63 4.41
CA TYR A 87 -27.56 -3.86 5.65
C TYR A 87 -28.87 -4.03 6.43
N GLN A 88 -30.00 -3.93 5.74
CA GLN A 88 -31.32 -4.10 6.35
C GLN A 88 -31.49 -5.51 6.94
N GLU A 89 -31.06 -6.55 6.23
CA GLU A 89 -31.12 -7.92 6.72
C GLU A 89 -30.29 -8.12 7.99
N ILE A 90 -29.07 -7.58 8.05
CA ILE A 90 -28.25 -7.66 9.26
C ILE A 90 -28.90 -6.91 10.41
N GLN A 91 -29.46 -5.73 10.16
CA GLN A 91 -30.18 -4.98 11.17
C GLN A 91 -31.34 -5.79 11.75
N ASP A 92 -32.10 -6.49 10.89
CA ASP A 92 -33.22 -7.32 11.34
C ASP A 92 -32.75 -8.55 12.14
N ILE A 93 -31.60 -9.14 11.78
CA ILE A 93 -31.00 -10.28 12.49
C ILE A 93 -30.48 -9.87 13.88
N LEU A 94 -29.78 -8.73 13.96
CA LEU A 94 -29.19 -8.24 15.20
C LEU A 94 -30.16 -7.39 16.03
N LYS A 95 -31.36 -7.13 15.52
CA LYS A 95 -32.38 -6.36 16.21
C LYS A 95 -32.70 -7.01 17.55
N LEU A 96 -32.51 -6.23 18.61
CA LEU A 96 -32.94 -6.60 19.93
C LEU A 96 -34.48 -6.62 19.98
N PRO A 97 -35.09 -7.73 20.44
CA PRO A 97 -36.52 -7.75 20.69
C PRO A 97 -36.91 -6.72 21.75
N ASP A 98 -37.98 -5.95 21.51
CA ASP A 98 -38.44 -4.87 22.41
C ASP A 98 -38.75 -5.35 23.85
N ASN A 99 -38.87 -6.65 24.06
CA ASN A 99 -39.13 -7.30 25.35
C ASN A 99 -37.85 -7.74 26.10
N VAL A 100 -36.66 -7.51 25.56
CA VAL A 100 -35.38 -7.88 26.19
C VAL A 100 -34.75 -6.62 26.81
N SER A 101 -35.03 -6.37 28.08
CA SER A 101 -34.26 -5.39 28.89
C SER A 101 -32.93 -6.03 29.31
N LEU A 102 -31.84 -5.67 28.62
CA LEU A 102 -30.48 -6.09 28.96
C LEU A 102 -29.92 -5.34 30.18
N PHE A 103 -30.39 -4.10 30.43
CA PHE A 103 -29.78 -3.22 31.41
C PHE A 103 -30.06 -3.59 32.87
N ASP A 104 -31.23 -4.16 33.16
CA ASP A 104 -31.60 -4.37 34.57
C ASP A 104 -31.07 -5.68 35.17
N LYS A 105 -30.70 -6.69 34.37
CA LYS A 105 -30.37 -8.02 34.90
C LYS A 105 -28.88 -8.33 35.01
N CYS A 106 -28.02 -7.61 34.28
CA CYS A 106 -26.57 -7.84 34.36
C CYS A 106 -25.88 -6.97 35.42
N VAL A 107 -26.42 -5.78 35.72
CA VAL A 107 -25.81 -4.86 36.70
C VAL A 107 -26.40 -5.03 38.11
N THR A 108 -27.66 -5.44 38.27
CA THR A 108 -28.24 -5.65 39.62
C THR A 108 -27.98 -7.05 40.20
N ALA A 109 -27.42 -7.97 39.42
CA ALA A 109 -26.85 -9.22 39.91
C ALA A 109 -25.40 -9.03 40.39
N GLU A 110 -25.06 -7.83 40.89
CA GLU A 110 -23.92 -7.61 41.76
C GLU A 110 -24.03 -8.58 42.95
N LYS A 111 -23.45 -9.78 42.78
CA LYS A 111 -22.54 -10.27 43.80
C LYS A 111 -21.59 -9.11 44.00
N ALA A 112 -21.72 -8.41 45.12
CA ALA A 112 -20.74 -7.41 45.54
C ALA A 112 -19.36 -8.06 45.37
N PHE A 113 -18.62 -7.62 44.33
CA PHE A 113 -17.31 -8.16 44.05
C PHE A 113 -16.47 -7.97 45.32
N ASP A 114 -15.82 -9.04 45.76
CA ASP A 114 -14.97 -8.93 46.93
C ASP A 114 -13.89 -7.87 46.65
N LYS A 115 -13.59 -7.03 47.64
CA LYS A 115 -12.58 -5.97 47.48
C LYS A 115 -11.21 -6.54 47.07
N SER A 116 -10.97 -7.82 47.37
CA SER A 116 -9.79 -8.56 46.92
C SER A 116 -9.80 -8.82 45.40
N GLU A 117 -10.93 -9.19 44.80
CA GLU A 117 -11.08 -9.42 43.36
C GLU A 117 -10.94 -8.10 42.58
N VAL A 118 -11.54 -7.02 43.09
CA VAL A 118 -11.40 -5.68 42.50
C VAL A 118 -9.93 -5.25 42.49
N SER A 119 -9.20 -5.46 43.58
CA SER A 119 -7.77 -5.11 43.65
C SER A 119 -6.89 -5.95 42.70
N ILE A 120 -7.25 -7.22 42.47
CA ILE A 120 -6.56 -8.07 41.48
C ILE A 120 -6.81 -7.55 40.07
N LEU A 121 -8.06 -7.21 39.74
CA LEU A 121 -8.44 -6.66 38.43
C LEU A 121 -7.78 -5.31 38.17
N GLU A 122 -7.73 -4.41 39.16
CA GLU A 122 -7.03 -3.12 39.04
C GLU A 122 -5.54 -3.32 38.73
N LYS A 123 -4.91 -4.31 39.36
CA LYS A 123 -3.51 -4.65 39.09
C LYS A 123 -3.34 -5.23 37.68
N GLU A 124 -4.24 -6.12 37.25
CA GLU A 124 -4.20 -6.72 35.92
C GLU A 124 -4.41 -5.68 34.82
N ILE A 125 -5.34 -4.74 35.02
CA ILE A 125 -5.53 -3.58 34.14
C ILE A 125 -4.25 -2.77 34.05
N ALA A 126 -3.63 -2.42 35.18
CA ALA A 126 -2.38 -1.64 35.19
C ALA A 126 -1.22 -2.38 34.49
N ASP A 127 -1.15 -3.70 34.61
CA ASP A 127 -0.13 -4.52 33.93
C ASP A 127 -0.41 -4.64 32.42
N LEU A 128 -1.68 -4.76 32.01
CA LEU A 128 -2.09 -4.74 30.60
C LEU A 128 -1.85 -3.39 29.94
N GLU A 129 -2.12 -2.28 30.63
CA GLU A 129 -1.83 -0.94 30.13
C GLU A 129 -0.33 -0.74 29.88
N LYS A 130 0.52 -1.17 30.81
CA LYS A 130 1.98 -1.16 30.62
C LYS A 130 2.39 -1.99 29.41
N ARG A 131 1.83 -3.19 29.27
CA ARG A 131 2.13 -4.08 28.14
C ARG A 131 1.70 -3.46 26.81
N CYS A 132 0.55 -2.81 26.76
CA CYS A 132 0.07 -2.09 25.58
C CYS A 132 1.02 -0.96 25.17
N ILE A 133 1.54 -0.18 26.12
CA ILE A 133 2.52 0.87 25.84
C ILE A 133 3.81 0.26 25.26
N ILE A 134 4.29 -0.84 25.84
CA ILE A 134 5.48 -1.57 25.36
C ILE A 134 5.26 -2.10 23.95
N GLU A 135 4.13 -2.75 23.67
CA GLU A 135 3.79 -3.29 22.35
C GLU A 135 3.65 -2.18 21.30
N LYS A 136 3.07 -1.02 21.64
CA LYS A 136 3.03 0.16 20.76
C LYS A 136 4.44 0.66 20.41
N TYR A 137 5.33 0.72 21.40
CA TYR A 137 6.71 1.11 21.18
C TYR A 137 7.47 0.11 20.29
N HIS A 138 7.28 -1.19 20.52
CA HIS A 138 7.83 -2.23 19.65
C HIS A 138 7.32 -2.14 18.21
N LEU A 139 6.02 -1.91 18.03
CA LEU A 139 5.43 -1.73 16.72
C LEU A 139 6.05 -0.53 15.98
N GLU A 140 6.31 0.57 16.67
CA GLU A 140 6.96 1.74 16.09
C GLU A 140 8.41 1.45 15.67
N ILE A 141 9.17 0.71 16.49
CA ILE A 141 10.51 0.23 16.12
C ILE A 141 10.46 -0.67 14.88
N LEU A 142 9.49 -1.59 14.82
CA LEU A 142 9.35 -2.49 13.67
C LEU A 142 9.02 -1.70 12.40
N LYS A 143 8.14 -0.70 12.46
CA LYS A 143 7.84 0.20 11.33
C LYS A 143 9.07 0.98 10.86
N GLN A 144 9.86 1.52 11.79
CA GLN A 144 11.10 2.21 11.46
C GLN A 144 12.11 1.27 10.81
N THR A 145 12.22 0.04 11.32
CA THR A 145 13.11 -0.99 10.76
C THR A 145 12.67 -1.40 9.36
N GLU A 146 11.37 -1.59 9.14
CA GLU A 146 10.79 -1.87 7.81
C GLU A 146 11.08 -0.74 6.82
N MET A 147 10.90 0.52 7.24
CA MET A 147 11.26 1.69 6.40
C MET A 147 12.75 1.70 6.04
N LEU A 148 13.64 1.40 7.00
CA LEU A 148 15.08 1.33 6.74
C LEU A 148 15.41 0.19 5.76
N ILE A 149 14.83 -1.00 5.93
CA ILE A 149 15.03 -2.14 5.02
C ILE A 149 14.52 -1.81 3.61
N ASN A 150 13.33 -1.20 3.50
CA ASN A 150 12.76 -0.81 2.22
C ASN A 150 13.60 0.28 1.53
N ASN A 151 14.12 1.25 2.28
CA ASN A 151 15.03 2.26 1.77
C ASN A 151 16.34 1.65 1.29
N VAL A 152 16.96 0.73 2.06
CA VAL A 152 18.17 0.02 1.62
C VAL A 152 17.91 -0.80 0.35
N ASN A 153 16.77 -1.48 0.26
CA ASN A 153 16.38 -2.22 -0.95
C ASN A 153 16.14 -1.31 -2.17
N LEU A 154 15.61 -0.10 -1.97
CA LEU A 154 15.47 0.91 -3.01
C LEU A 154 16.86 1.38 -3.48
N THR A 155 17.78 1.70 -2.56
CA THR A 155 19.15 2.09 -2.91
C THR A 155 19.89 0.96 -3.63
N SER A 156 19.74 -0.29 -3.19
CA SER A 156 20.33 -1.46 -3.86
C SER A 156 19.76 -1.68 -5.26
N LYS A 157 18.45 -1.48 -5.47
CA LYS A 157 17.83 -1.56 -6.80
C LYS A 157 18.27 -0.41 -7.72
N GLU A 158 18.43 0.79 -7.20
CA GLU A 158 18.96 1.94 -7.95
C GLU A 158 20.43 1.76 -8.33
N ILE A 159 21.25 1.25 -7.41
CA ILE A 159 22.65 0.88 -7.68
C ILE A 159 22.72 -0.22 -8.73
N MET A 160 21.90 -1.28 -8.64
CA MET A 160 21.85 -2.32 -9.68
C MET A 160 21.39 -1.74 -11.03
N LYS A 161 20.32 -0.94 -11.09
CA LYS A 161 19.85 -0.29 -12.33
C LYS A 161 20.92 0.60 -12.95
N SER A 162 21.65 1.37 -12.15
CA SER A 162 22.75 2.22 -12.64
C SER A 162 23.93 1.41 -13.19
N GLN A 163 24.25 0.26 -12.58
CA GLN A 163 25.28 -0.66 -13.08
C GLN A 163 24.84 -1.36 -14.38
N THR A 164 23.58 -1.79 -14.48
CA THR A 164 23.02 -2.37 -15.71
C THR A 164 22.99 -1.33 -16.85
N ASN A 165 22.61 -0.09 -16.57
CA ASN A 165 22.65 1.00 -17.54
C ASN A 165 24.08 1.32 -18.01
N ARG A 166 25.07 1.32 -17.10
CA ARG A 166 26.49 1.46 -17.47
C ARG A 166 26.96 0.32 -18.38
N GLN A 167 26.64 -0.93 -18.06
CA GLN A 167 27.00 -2.07 -18.89
C GLN A 167 26.32 -2.04 -20.26
N ASN A 168 25.07 -1.59 -20.34
CA ASN A 168 24.35 -1.43 -21.60
C ASN A 168 24.94 -0.28 -22.44
N SER A 169 25.36 0.84 -21.83
CA SER A 169 26.07 1.91 -22.54
C SER A 169 27.44 1.48 -23.06
N ILE A 170 28.16 0.60 -22.33
CA ILE A 170 29.46 0.04 -22.78
C ILE A 170 29.28 -0.96 -23.93
N LYS A 171 28.19 -1.73 -23.94
CA LYS A 171 27.84 -2.61 -25.08
C LYS A 171 27.30 -1.84 -26.28
N ALA A 172 26.63 -0.71 -26.07
CA ALA A 172 26.19 0.16 -27.15
C ALA A 172 27.37 0.91 -27.81
N SER A 173 28.41 1.26 -27.05
CA SER A 173 29.63 1.88 -27.59
C SER A 173 30.63 0.89 -28.22
N SER A 174 30.41 -0.43 -28.12
CA SER A 174 31.25 -1.44 -28.76
C SER A 174 30.81 -1.82 -30.18
N THR A 175 29.86 -1.11 -30.80
CA THR A 175 29.71 -1.12 -32.26
C THR A 175 30.66 -0.07 -32.85
N VAL A 176 31.94 -0.44 -32.83
CA VAL A 176 33.04 0.25 -33.49
C VAL A 176 32.66 0.51 -34.94
N ASN A 177 32.63 1.78 -35.34
CA ASN A 177 32.50 2.18 -36.73
C ASN A 177 33.80 1.79 -37.45
N PRO A 178 33.81 0.73 -38.27
CA PRO A 178 35.03 0.14 -38.82
C PRO A 178 35.83 1.11 -39.70
N VAL A 179 35.18 2.18 -40.17
CA VAL A 179 35.78 3.24 -40.99
C VAL A 179 36.70 4.16 -40.18
N LEU A 180 36.43 4.34 -38.88
CA LEU A 180 37.23 5.23 -38.03
C LEU A 180 38.54 4.56 -37.58
N ASP A 181 38.48 3.26 -37.27
CA ASP A 181 39.66 2.47 -36.90
C ASP A 181 40.64 2.32 -38.06
N GLU A 182 40.15 2.13 -39.30
CA GLU A 182 41.01 2.13 -40.49
C GLU A 182 41.67 3.49 -40.74
N LYS A 183 40.95 4.60 -40.50
CA LYS A 183 41.51 5.95 -40.64
C LYS A 183 42.56 6.25 -39.58
N ILE A 184 42.33 5.86 -38.33
CA ILE A 184 43.30 6.05 -37.24
C ILE A 184 44.54 5.22 -37.50
N LYS A 185 44.38 3.95 -37.92
CA LYS A 185 45.50 3.07 -38.21
C LYS A 185 46.34 3.58 -39.39
N LYS A 186 45.68 4.04 -40.47
CA LYS A 186 46.36 4.65 -41.62
C LYS A 186 47.09 5.94 -41.24
N TYR A 187 46.50 6.78 -40.39
CA TYR A 187 47.13 8.02 -39.92
C TYR A 187 48.37 7.74 -39.05
N ILE A 188 48.33 6.68 -38.24
CA ILE A 188 49.47 6.24 -37.42
C ILE A 188 50.58 5.63 -38.29
N ASP A 189 50.22 4.86 -39.31
CA ASP A 189 51.18 4.23 -40.24
C ASP A 189 51.84 5.25 -41.19
N ASP A 190 51.13 6.32 -41.57
CA ASP A 190 51.63 7.40 -42.42
C ASP A 190 52.48 8.43 -41.65
N MET A 191 52.44 8.44 -40.30
CA MET A 191 53.31 9.29 -39.48
C MET A 191 54.70 8.66 -39.32
N SER A 192 55.75 9.37 -39.77
CA SER A 192 57.12 8.92 -39.53
C SER A 192 57.41 8.89 -38.02
N LYS A 193 58.21 7.90 -37.56
CA LYS A 193 58.59 7.77 -36.14
C LYS A 193 59.20 9.05 -35.54
N ASP A 194 59.77 9.92 -36.37
CA ASP A 194 60.37 11.17 -35.96
C ASP A 194 59.33 12.27 -35.69
N ASP A 195 58.18 12.25 -36.39
CA ASP A 195 57.06 13.16 -36.13
C ASP A 195 56.27 12.76 -34.87
N LEU A 196 56.15 11.45 -34.63
CA LEU A 196 55.56 10.89 -33.40
C LEU A 196 56.38 11.23 -32.16
N LYS A 197 57.71 11.21 -32.25
CA LYS A 197 58.61 11.63 -31.16
C LYS A 197 58.54 13.13 -30.88
N LYS A 198 58.38 13.98 -31.91
CA LYS A 198 58.22 15.43 -31.73
C LYS A 198 56.91 15.78 -31.04
N ALA A 199 55.80 15.13 -31.39
CA ALA A 199 54.51 15.36 -30.75
C ALA A 199 54.54 15.00 -29.26
N ILE A 200 55.13 13.85 -28.91
CA ILE A 200 55.23 13.39 -27.51
C ILE A 200 56.13 14.32 -26.67
N ASN A 201 57.24 14.81 -27.23
CA ASN A 201 58.13 15.72 -26.50
C ASN A 201 57.52 17.12 -26.30
N SER A 202 56.68 17.59 -27.23
CA SER A 202 55.97 18.88 -27.10
C SER A 202 54.94 18.87 -25.97
N ASP A 203 54.30 17.73 -25.70
CA ASP A 203 53.29 17.62 -24.65
C ASP A 203 53.91 17.44 -23.25
N ILE A 204 55.15 16.94 -23.16
CA ILE A 204 55.89 16.84 -21.89
C ILE A 204 56.36 18.23 -21.42
N GLU A 205 56.80 19.12 -22.32
CA GLU A 205 57.22 20.49 -21.96
C GLU A 205 56.06 21.39 -21.48
N LEU A 206 54.81 21.05 -21.81
CA LEU A 206 53.60 21.71 -21.32
C LEU A 206 53.19 21.28 -19.90
N ILE A 207 53.73 20.17 -19.40
CA ILE A 207 53.46 19.66 -18.05
C ILE A 207 54.46 20.23 -17.02
N ASP A 208 55.70 20.54 -17.43
CA ASP A 208 56.72 21.09 -16.52
C ASP A 208 56.68 22.63 -16.36
N ASN A 209 55.80 23.33 -17.09
CA ASN A 209 55.63 24.79 -17.00
C ASN A 209 54.27 25.26 -16.45
N ASN A 210 53.48 24.37 -15.84
CA ASN A 210 52.26 24.70 -15.08
C ASN A 210 52.30 24.07 -13.68
#